data_AF-A0A2E0FGT7-F1
#
_entry.id   AF-A0A2E0FGT7-F1
#
_cell.length_a   1.000
_cell.length_b   1.000
_cell.length_c   1.000
_cell.angle_alpha   90.00
_cell.angle_beta   90.00
_cell.angle_gamma   90.00
#
_symmetry.space_group_name_H-M   'P 1'
#
loop_
_entity.id
_entity.type
_entity.pdbx_description
1 polymer ?
#
loop_
_entity_poly.entity_id
_entity_poly.type
_entity_poly.pdbx_seq_one_letter_code
_entity_poly.pdbx_strand_id
1 'polypeptide(L)'
;MKTILPICLAVCMLPSVIFSQVNTDNTQTVEWYVQNVLVGAGVAISNVQYNGGSAAVPMPQVGQFDNLPSGADVGLSEGMILGSGDITMASQANISGG
;
A
#
# COMPACT_ATOMS: atom_id res chain seq x y z
N MET A 1 27.41 29.15 -22.02
CA MET A 1 26.58 28.26 -22.88
C MET A 1 27.03 26.80 -22.83
N LYS A 2 28.34 26.48 -22.94
CA LYS A 2 28.86 25.09 -22.93
C LYS A 2 28.59 24.28 -21.65
N THR A 3 28.43 24.93 -20.50
CA THR A 3 28.15 24.28 -19.21
C THR A 3 26.67 24.15 -18.86
N ILE A 4 25.79 24.89 -19.54
CA ILE A 4 24.34 24.88 -19.26
C ILE A 4 23.67 23.65 -19.88
N LEU A 5 24.11 23.25 -21.07
CA LEU A 5 23.59 22.07 -21.78
C LEU A 5 23.76 20.75 -21.00
N PRO A 6 24.94 20.40 -20.44
CA PRO A 6 25.09 19.19 -19.64
C PRO A 6 24.30 19.25 -18.32
N ILE A 7 24.15 20.43 -17.71
CA ILE A 7 23.34 20.61 -16.50
C ILE A 7 21.85 20.36 -16.80
N CYS A 8 21.31 20.93 -17.88
CA CYS A 8 19.93 20.65 -18.29
C CYS A 8 19.70 19.17 -18.58
N LEU A 9 20.64 18.51 -19.26
CA LEU A 9 20.50 17.08 -19.58
C LEU A 9 20.54 16.21 -18.31
N ALA A 10 21.39 16.54 -17.33
CA ALA A 10 21.43 15.87 -16.03
C ALA A 10 20.14 16.08 -15.22
N VAL A 11 19.57 17.30 -15.25
CA VAL A 11 18.31 17.60 -14.56
C VAL A 11 17.13 16.88 -15.20
N CYS A 12 17.10 16.74 -16.54
CA CYS A 12 16.04 16.02 -17.25
C CYS A 12 16.05 14.50 -16.99
N MET A 13 17.15 13.92 -16.51
CA MET A 13 17.23 12.48 -16.19
C MET A 13 16.91 12.14 -14.73
N LEU A 14 16.64 13.13 -13.87
CA LEU A 14 16.25 12.91 -12.47
C LEU A 14 14.87 12.21 -12.24
N PRO A 15 13.83 12.34 -13.08
CA PRO A 15 12.52 11.79 -12.76
C PRO A 15 12.36 10.28 -13.04
N SER A 16 13.39 9.59 -13.54
CA SER A 16 13.30 8.15 -13.89
C SER A 16 13.33 7.19 -12.71
N VAL A 17 13.39 7.70 -11.48
CA VAL A 17 13.47 6.89 -10.25
C VAL A 17 12.25 7.04 -9.33
N ILE A 18 11.23 7.80 -9.73
CA ILE A 18 10.03 7.99 -8.92
C ILE A 18 9.00 6.94 -9.33
N PHE A 19 8.83 5.93 -8.49
CA PHE A 19 7.75 4.98 -8.62
C PHE A 19 6.55 5.46 -7.75
N SER A 20 5.35 5.20 -8.25
CA SER A 20 4.06 5.74 -7.78
C SER A 20 3.19 4.62 -7.16
N GLN A 21 3.84 3.59 -6.60
CA GLN A 21 3.15 2.50 -5.90
C GLN A 21 2.96 2.83 -4.43
N VAL A 22 1.98 2.18 -3.83
CA VAL A 22 1.74 2.27 -2.38
C VAL A 22 2.72 1.38 -1.61
N ASN A 23 3.07 1.77 -0.39
CA ASN A 23 3.70 0.86 0.56
C ASN A 23 2.63 -0.02 1.21
N THR A 24 2.93 -1.28 1.52
CA THR A 24 1.95 -2.21 2.09
C THR A 24 2.48 -2.94 3.31
N ASP A 25 1.56 -3.29 4.21
CA ASP A 25 1.83 -4.02 5.46
C ASP A 25 0.70 -5.01 5.74
N ASN A 26 1.04 -6.29 5.91
CA ASN A 26 0.13 -7.39 6.25
C ASN A 26 0.56 -8.11 7.54
N THR A 27 1.29 -7.44 8.43
CA THR A 27 1.81 -8.06 9.66
C THR A 27 0.76 -8.25 10.76
N GLN A 28 -0.33 -7.47 10.74
CA GLN A 28 -1.41 -7.59 11.71
C GLN A 28 -2.40 -8.73 11.36
N THR A 29 -3.15 -9.17 12.37
CA THR A 29 -4.19 -10.18 12.17
C THR A 29 -5.44 -9.58 11.50
N VAL A 30 -6.22 -10.42 10.82
CA VAL A 30 -7.48 -9.97 10.21
C VAL A 30 -8.44 -9.39 11.26
N GLU A 31 -8.51 -10.00 12.44
CA GLU A 31 -9.32 -9.51 13.56
C GLU A 31 -8.84 -8.12 14.03
N TRP A 32 -7.53 -7.88 14.07
CA TRP A 32 -6.98 -6.57 14.42
C TRP A 32 -7.43 -5.50 13.43
N TYR A 33 -7.38 -5.79 12.12
CA TYR A 33 -7.84 -4.89 11.08
C TYR A 33 -9.33 -4.56 11.20
N VAL A 34 -10.17 -5.56 11.46
CA VAL A 34 -11.62 -5.30 11.66
C VAL A 34 -11.85 -4.45 12.92
N GLN A 35 -11.21 -4.78 14.04
CA GLN A 35 -11.42 -4.08 15.31
C GLN A 35 -10.91 -2.64 15.28
N ASN A 36 -9.72 -2.41 14.74
CA ASN A 36 -9.02 -1.13 14.89
C ASN A 36 -9.17 -0.21 13.69
N VAL A 37 -9.47 -0.74 12.50
CA VAL A 37 -9.61 0.06 11.28
C VAL A 37 -11.08 0.22 10.87
N LEU A 38 -11.86 -0.85 10.86
CA LEU A 38 -13.23 -0.82 10.30
C LEU A 38 -14.30 -0.42 11.32
N VAL A 39 -14.20 -0.93 12.54
CA VAL A 39 -15.24 -0.72 13.57
C VAL A 39 -14.89 0.46 14.48
N GLY A 40 -13.61 0.60 14.85
CA GLY A 40 -13.12 1.68 15.69
C GLY A 40 -13.34 1.45 17.19
N ALA A 41 -13.03 2.48 17.98
CA ALA A 41 -13.04 2.39 19.44
C ALA A 41 -14.45 2.26 20.04
N GLY A 42 -14.57 1.54 21.17
CA GLY A 42 -15.80 1.45 21.95
C GLY A 42 -16.77 0.33 21.53
N VAL A 43 -16.43 -0.45 20.51
CA VAL A 43 -17.19 -1.63 20.09
C VAL A 43 -16.30 -2.86 20.21
N ALA A 44 -16.78 -3.88 20.92
CA ALA A 44 -16.12 -5.18 20.96
C ALA A 44 -16.70 -6.06 19.86
N ILE A 45 -15.85 -6.51 18.95
CA ILE A 45 -16.25 -7.49 17.92
C ILE A 45 -16.02 -8.92 18.43
N SER A 46 -16.71 -9.87 17.82
CA SER A 46 -16.50 -11.29 18.08
C SER A 46 -16.82 -12.11 16.83
N ASN A 47 -16.35 -13.36 16.81
CA ASN A 47 -16.58 -14.32 15.74
C ASN A 47 -16.13 -13.84 14.34
N VAL A 48 -14.99 -13.13 14.27
CA VAL A 48 -14.38 -12.75 13.00
C VAL A 48 -13.73 -13.98 12.36
N GLN A 49 -14.00 -14.17 11.08
CA GLN A 49 -13.39 -15.23 10.27
C GLN A 49 -12.92 -14.66 8.94
N TYR A 50 -11.88 -15.26 8.38
CA TYR A 50 -11.42 -14.96 7.02
C TYR A 50 -11.54 -16.21 6.16
N ASN A 51 -12.44 -16.18 5.16
CA ASN A 51 -12.75 -17.32 4.28
C ASN A 51 -13.06 -18.62 5.04
N GLY A 52 -13.77 -18.52 6.16
CA GLY A 52 -14.11 -19.65 7.04
C GLY A 52 -12.96 -20.13 7.95
N GLY A 53 -11.78 -19.52 7.87
CA GLY A 53 -10.63 -19.76 8.72
C GLY A 53 -10.49 -18.77 9.89
N SER A 54 -9.46 -18.99 10.71
CA SER A 54 -9.13 -18.11 11.84
C SER A 54 -8.75 -16.70 11.37
N ALA A 55 -9.35 -15.68 11.98
CA ALA A 55 -8.98 -14.28 11.78
C ALA A 55 -7.87 -13.81 12.75
N ALA A 56 -7.46 -14.65 13.70
CA ALA A 56 -6.43 -14.35 14.69
C ALA A 56 -4.99 -14.59 14.17
N VAL A 57 -4.82 -14.64 12.84
CA VAL A 57 -3.52 -14.79 12.18
C VAL A 57 -3.37 -13.75 11.07
N PRO A 58 -2.14 -13.33 10.74
CA PRO A 58 -1.88 -12.53 9.55
C PRO A 58 -2.21 -13.32 8.28
N MET A 59 -2.71 -12.63 7.25
CA MET A 59 -3.04 -13.22 5.96
C MET A 59 -2.35 -12.42 4.84
N PRO A 60 -1.64 -13.07 3.90
CA PRO A 60 -1.01 -12.38 2.79
C PRO A 60 -1.97 -11.48 1.99
N GLN A 61 -3.24 -11.86 1.94
CA GLN A 61 -4.32 -11.20 1.20
C GLN A 61 -4.94 -9.99 1.92
N VAL A 62 -4.61 -9.76 3.20
CA VAL A 62 -5.25 -8.72 4.03
C VAL A 62 -4.19 -7.84 4.63
N GLY A 63 -4.29 -6.53 4.42
CA GLY A 63 -3.33 -5.60 4.95
C GLY A 63 -3.81 -4.16 4.95
N GLN A 64 -2.86 -3.27 5.13
CA GLN A 64 -3.01 -1.84 4.94
C GLN A 64 -2.01 -1.34 3.91
N PHE A 65 -2.29 -0.17 3.37
CA PHE A 65 -1.35 0.57 2.55
C PHE A 65 -1.17 1.98 3.09
N ASP A 66 0.02 2.54 2.85
CA ASP A 66 0.28 3.96 2.94
C ASP A 66 0.83 4.46 1.60
N ASN A 67 0.55 5.72 1.31
CA ASN A 67 0.89 6.37 0.06
C ASN A 67 1.68 7.65 0.36
N LEU A 68 2.55 7.62 1.37
CA LEU A 68 3.28 8.78 1.84
C LEU A 68 4.64 8.89 1.16
N PRO A 69 5.15 10.12 0.94
CA PRO A 69 4.58 11.41 1.35
C PRO A 69 3.63 12.04 0.33
N SER A 70 3.44 11.46 -0.86
CA SER A 70 2.75 12.12 -1.98
C SER A 70 1.22 12.13 -1.86
N GLY A 71 0.62 11.05 -1.34
CA GLY A 71 -0.83 10.79 -1.33
C GLY A 71 -1.48 10.79 -2.71
N ALA A 72 -0.70 10.97 -3.78
CA ALA A 72 -1.17 11.41 -5.09
C ALA A 72 -1.57 10.25 -5.99
N ASP A 73 -0.99 9.07 -5.75
CA ASP A 73 -1.01 7.96 -6.69
C ASP A 73 -2.37 7.23 -6.76
N VAL A 74 -3.00 7.01 -5.59
CA VAL A 74 -4.31 6.36 -5.48
C VAL A 74 -5.40 7.28 -4.93
N GLY A 75 -5.10 8.58 -4.76
CA GLY A 75 -6.02 9.58 -4.20
C GLY A 75 -6.36 9.39 -2.71
N LEU A 76 -5.69 8.45 -2.05
CA LEU A 76 -5.81 8.14 -0.63
C LEU A 76 -4.39 8.17 -0.02
N SER A 77 -4.27 8.70 1.20
CA SER A 77 -3.00 8.73 1.94
C SER A 77 -2.67 7.38 2.58
N GLU A 78 -3.70 6.64 3.01
CA GLU A 78 -3.60 5.34 3.65
C GLU A 78 -4.96 4.63 3.60
N GLY A 79 -4.98 3.33 3.86
CA GLY A 79 -6.21 2.57 3.95
C GLY A 79 -6.01 1.07 4.09
N MET A 80 -7.11 0.32 4.20
CA MET A 80 -7.08 -1.14 4.15
C MET A 80 -7.04 -1.63 2.69
N ILE A 81 -6.31 -2.70 2.43
CA ILE A 81 -6.23 -3.37 1.13
C ILE A 81 -6.57 -4.85 1.25
N LEU A 82 -7.32 -5.36 0.27
CA LEU A 82 -7.68 -6.76 0.13
C LEU A 82 -7.29 -7.24 -1.26
N GLY A 83 -6.61 -8.38 -1.33
CA GLY A 83 -6.18 -9.02 -2.58
C GLY A 83 -6.72 -10.43 -2.72
N SER A 84 -6.85 -10.92 -3.95
CA SER A 84 -7.00 -12.37 -4.20
C SER A 84 -5.67 -13.12 -4.07
N GLY A 85 -4.55 -12.40 -4.22
CA GLY A 85 -3.18 -12.83 -3.92
C GLY A 85 -2.54 -11.97 -2.83
N ASP A 86 -1.22 -12.06 -2.70
CA ASP A 86 -0.46 -11.28 -1.72
C ASP A 86 -0.60 -9.77 -1.98
N ILE A 87 -0.96 -9.00 -0.95
CA ILE A 87 -1.14 -7.55 -1.05
C ILE A 87 0.18 -6.81 -1.30
N THR A 88 1.34 -7.42 -1.00
CA THR A 88 2.66 -6.84 -1.29
C THR A 88 2.92 -6.65 -2.79
N MET A 89 2.14 -7.30 -3.65
CA MET A 89 2.14 -7.05 -5.09
C MET A 89 1.75 -5.59 -5.42
N ALA A 90 0.93 -4.93 -4.59
CA ALA A 90 0.56 -3.53 -4.76
C ALA A 90 1.74 -2.57 -4.49
N SER A 91 2.80 -3.04 -3.84
CA SER A 91 4.06 -2.31 -3.64
C SER A 91 5.10 -2.57 -4.74
N GLN A 92 4.73 -3.27 -5.80
CA GLN A 92 5.63 -3.49 -6.94
C GLN A 92 5.42 -2.43 -8.02
N ALA A 93 6.51 -2.12 -8.74
CA ALA A 93 6.44 -1.22 -9.87
C ALA A 93 5.53 -1.81 -10.95
N ASN A 94 4.58 -1.02 -11.45
CA ASN A 94 3.75 -1.43 -12.57
C ASN A 94 4.57 -1.40 -13.87
N ILE A 95 5.14 -2.54 -14.24
CA ILE A 95 5.97 -2.72 -15.44
C ILE A 95 5.18 -3.17 -16.67
N SER A 96 3.89 -3.47 -16.52
CA SER A 96 3.00 -3.72 -17.63
C SER A 96 2.33 -2.40 -17.98
N GLY A 97 2.63 -1.83 -19.14
CA GLY A 97 1.72 -0.83 -19.71
C GLY A 97 0.34 -1.46 -19.78
N GLY A 98 -0.65 -0.86 -19.10
CA GLY A 98 -2.03 -1.36 -19.10
C GLY A 98 -2.62 -1.47 -20.49
#